data_AF-A0AAV7RGU9-F1
#
_entry.id   AF-A0AAV7RGU9-F1
#
_cell.length_a   1.000
_cell.length_b   1.000
_cell.length_c   1.000
_cell.angle_alpha   90.00
_cell.angle_beta   90.00
_cell.angle_gamma   90.00
#
_symmetry.space_group_name_H-M   'P 1'
#
loop_
_entity.id
_entity.type
_entity.pdbx_description
1 polymer ?
#
loop_
_entity_poly.entity_id
_entity_poly.type
_entity_poly.pdbx_seq_one_letter_code
_entity_poly.pdbx_strand_id
1 'polypeptide(L)'
;MLALVNPVYDCLFRLAQPDSLQKEEEVDCLVLQLHRVGDQLEKMNSQLMVELFSLLRDGFLLQEGLSSLAQLLLLEIIEFRAAGWKMTDAAHKYYYSEVTE
;
A
#
# COMPACT_ATOMS: atom_id res chain seq x y z
N MET A 1 -16.80 6.82 15.77
CA MET A 1 -16.16 5.99 16.82
C MET A 1 -14.68 5.90 16.47
N LEU A 2 -13.81 6.63 17.18
CA LEU A 2 -12.37 6.82 16.85
C LEU A 2 -11.45 5.71 17.39
N ALA A 3 -11.98 4.80 18.22
CA ALA A 3 -11.18 3.85 19.00
C ALA A 3 -10.31 2.90 18.16
N LEU A 4 -10.71 2.63 16.91
CA LEU A 4 -10.02 1.67 16.05
C LEU A 4 -9.04 2.31 15.06
N VAL A 5 -9.01 3.65 14.93
CA VAL A 5 -8.15 4.31 13.93
C VAL A 5 -6.68 4.01 14.22
N ASN A 6 -6.22 4.24 15.45
CA ASN A 6 -4.82 4.02 15.82
C ASN A 6 -4.44 2.52 15.75
N PRO A 7 -5.22 1.57 16.30
CA PRO A 7 -4.93 0.15 16.13
C PRO A 7 -4.81 -0.30 14.67
N VAL A 8 -5.66 0.22 13.78
CA VAL A 8 -5.55 -0.10 12.34
C VAL A 8 -4.25 0.46 11.76
N TYR A 9 -3.90 1.71 12.08
CA TYR A 9 -2.61 2.27 11.67
C TYR A 9 -1.44 1.46 12.22
N ASP A 10 -1.46 1.05 13.49
CA ASP A 10 -0.40 0.24 14.09
C ASP A 10 -0.17 -1.06 13.29
N CYS A 11 -1.24 -1.72 12.85
CA CYS A 11 -1.15 -2.89 11.98
C CYS A 11 -0.56 -2.54 10.61
N LEU A 12 -1.00 -1.45 9.96
CA LEU A 12 -0.47 -1.03 8.66
C LEU A 12 1.02 -0.64 8.74
N PHE A 13 1.42 0.08 9.78
CA PHE A 13 2.82 0.40 10.05
C PHE A 13 3.67 -0.83 10.29
N ARG A 14 3.12 -1.85 10.96
CA ARG A 14 3.82 -3.13 11.14
C ARG A 14 4.02 -3.86 9.82
N LEU A 15 2.99 -3.87 8.96
CA LEU A 15 3.02 -4.48 7.63
C LEU A 15 3.94 -3.73 6.65
N ALA A 16 4.19 -2.44 6.89
CA ALA A 16 5.10 -1.61 6.11
C ALA A 16 6.58 -1.74 6.54
N GLN A 17 6.90 -2.57 7.54
CA GLN A 17 8.29 -2.77 7.97
C GLN A 17 9.07 -3.65 6.98
N PRO A 18 10.40 -3.49 6.87
CA PRO A 18 11.18 -4.20 5.86
C PRO A 18 11.04 -5.72 5.90
N ASP A 19 11.05 -6.31 7.09
CA ASP A 19 10.90 -7.77 7.27
C ASP A 19 9.51 -8.29 6.85
N SER A 20 8.50 -7.43 6.93
CA SER A 20 7.14 -7.72 6.50
C SER A 20 7.00 -7.58 4.97
N LEU A 21 7.60 -6.55 4.39
CA LEU A 21 7.57 -6.30 2.94
C LEU A 21 8.26 -7.42 2.13
N GLN A 22 9.14 -8.22 2.74
CA GLN A 22 9.72 -9.41 2.09
C GLN A 22 8.74 -10.58 1.95
N LYS A 23 7.62 -10.55 2.68
CA LYS A 23 6.60 -11.61 2.66
C LYS A 23 5.44 -11.15 1.81
N GLU A 24 5.33 -11.78 0.64
CA GLU A 24 4.31 -11.46 -0.35
C GLU A 24 2.88 -11.47 0.22
N GLU A 25 2.54 -12.44 1.08
CA GLU A 25 1.22 -12.52 1.75
C GLU A 25 0.92 -11.32 2.66
N GLU A 26 1.95 -10.76 3.30
CA GLU A 26 1.79 -9.58 4.18
C GLU A 26 1.63 -8.30 3.34
N VAL A 27 2.33 -8.21 2.21
CA VAL A 27 2.16 -7.11 1.23
C VAL A 27 0.77 -7.15 0.61
N ASP A 28 0.27 -8.32 0.19
CA ASP A 28 -1.08 -8.49 -0.32
C ASP A 28 -2.14 -8.04 0.70
N CYS A 29 -1.98 -8.45 1.96
CA CYS A 29 -2.86 -8.02 3.04
C CYS A 29 -2.86 -6.50 3.24
N LEU A 30 -1.66 -5.89 3.23
CA LEU A 30 -1.48 -4.44 3.38
C LEU A 30 -2.20 -3.66 2.30
N VAL A 31 -1.96 -3.99 1.02
CA VAL A 31 -2.59 -3.28 -0.10
C VAL A 31 -4.10 -3.48 -0.10
N LEU A 32 -4.57 -4.70 0.18
CA LEU A 32 -6.00 -5.00 0.30
C LEU A 32 -6.71 -4.12 1.35
N GLN A 33 -6.07 -3.89 2.50
CA GLN A 33 -6.65 -2.99 3.50
C GLN A 33 -6.65 -1.54 3.02
N LEU A 34 -5.57 -1.08 2.39
CA LEU A 34 -5.46 0.28 1.87
C LEU A 34 -6.49 0.56 0.75
N HIS A 35 -6.74 -0.39 -0.15
CA HIS A 35 -7.82 -0.26 -1.15
C HIS A 35 -9.21 -0.15 -0.50
N ARG A 36 -9.47 -0.90 0.58
CA ARG A 36 -10.79 -0.94 1.22
C ARG A 36 -11.09 0.26 2.11
N VAL A 37 -10.11 0.68 2.91
CA VAL A 37 -10.33 1.68 3.98
C VAL A 37 -9.34 2.84 3.96
N GLY A 38 -8.41 2.91 3.00
CA GLY A 38 -7.36 3.92 2.94
C GLY A 38 -7.89 5.36 2.90
N ASP A 39 -8.83 5.66 2.01
CA ASP A 39 -9.47 7.00 1.92
C ASP A 39 -10.15 7.40 3.23
N GLN A 40 -10.81 6.44 3.90
CA GLN A 40 -11.45 6.69 5.19
C GLN A 40 -10.41 6.95 6.28
N LEU A 41 -9.35 6.15 6.34
CA LEU A 41 -8.26 6.32 7.31
C LEU A 41 -7.52 7.65 7.12
N GLU A 42 -7.27 8.05 5.87
CA GLU A 42 -6.60 9.32 5.57
C GLU A 42 -7.43 10.53 6.01
N LYS A 43 -8.76 10.50 5.80
CA LYS A 43 -9.67 11.54 6.30
C LYS A 43 -9.70 11.62 7.82
N MET A 44 -9.51 10.49 8.51
CA MET A 44 -9.46 10.44 9.97
C MET A 44 -8.12 10.91 10.54
N ASN A 45 -7.01 10.62 9.86
CA ASN A 45 -5.68 11.09 10.24
C ASN A 45 -4.73 11.12 9.03
N SER A 46 -4.62 12.26 8.37
CA SER A 46 -3.80 12.42 7.16
C SER A 46 -2.30 12.34 7.44
N GLN A 47 -1.87 12.73 8.64
CA GLN A 47 -0.45 12.74 9.01
C GLN A 47 0.10 11.31 9.08
N LEU A 48 -0.62 10.38 9.73
CA LEU A 48 -0.23 8.97 9.77
C LEU A 48 -0.23 8.34 8.38
N MET A 49 -1.17 8.72 7.50
CA MET A 49 -1.18 8.23 6.12
C MET A 49 0.04 8.71 5.32
N VAL A 50 0.45 9.97 5.50
CA VAL A 50 1.66 10.51 4.85
C VAL A 50 2.91 9.76 5.32
N GLU A 51 3.04 9.52 6.63
CA GLU A 51 4.15 8.77 7.22
C GLU A 51 4.17 7.32 6.72
N LEU A 52 3.03 6.63 6.73
CA LEU A 52 2.90 5.28 6.21
C LEU A 52 3.36 5.19 4.74
N PHE A 53 2.87 6.10 3.88
CA PHE A 53 3.27 6.11 2.47
C PHE A 53 4.70 6.58 2.24
N SER A 54 5.35 7.21 3.22
CA SER A 54 6.80 7.43 3.16
C SER A 54 7.53 6.09 3.30
N LEU A 55 7.14 5.27 4.28
CA LEU A 55 7.73 3.94 4.48
C LEU A 55 7.53 3.02 3.27
N LEU A 56 6.36 3.05 2.63
CA LEU A 56 6.12 2.24 1.42
C LEU A 56 7.02 2.66 0.26
N ARG A 57 7.25 3.97 0.09
CA ARG A 57 8.17 4.50 -0.92
C ARG A 57 9.62 4.14 -0.62
N ASP A 58 10.03 4.24 0.64
CA ASP A 58 11.38 3.86 1.07
C ASP A 58 11.59 2.35 0.89
N GLY A 59 10.61 1.52 1.26
CA GLY A 59 10.61 0.08 1.02
C GLY A 59 10.73 -0.24 -0.47
N PHE A 60 9.91 0.38 -1.32
CA PHE A 60 9.97 0.16 -2.77
C PHE A 60 11.33 0.56 -3.39
N LEU A 61 11.92 1.68 -2.95
CA LEU A 61 13.15 2.22 -3.54
C LEU A 61 14.44 1.60 -2.99
N LEU A 62 14.47 1.25 -1.71
CA LEU A 62 15.71 0.91 -0.99
C LEU A 62 15.79 -0.56 -0.58
N GLN A 63 14.67 -1.28 -0.51
CA GLN A 63 14.67 -2.65 -0.03
C GLN A 63 15.09 -3.64 -1.11
N GLU A 64 16.12 -4.42 -0.83
CA GLU A 64 16.53 -5.54 -1.66
C GLU A 64 15.68 -6.79 -1.39
N GLY A 65 15.48 -7.62 -2.42
CA GLY A 65 14.83 -8.93 -2.28
C GLY A 65 13.30 -8.92 -2.22
N LEU A 66 12.64 -7.82 -2.61
CA LEU A 66 11.19 -7.83 -2.84
C LEU A 66 10.86 -8.79 -4.00
N SER A 67 9.78 -9.57 -3.85
CA SER A 67 9.26 -10.37 -4.97
C SER A 67 8.73 -9.46 -6.08
N SER A 68 8.68 -9.96 -7.31
CA SER A 68 8.13 -9.21 -8.45
C SER A 68 6.67 -8.80 -8.21
N LEU A 69 5.87 -9.66 -7.56
CA LEU A 69 4.49 -9.33 -7.20
C LEU A 69 4.45 -8.24 -6.11
N ALA A 70 5.27 -8.35 -5.06
CA ALA A 70 5.33 -7.33 -4.02
C ALA A 70 5.71 -5.95 -4.59
N GLN A 71 6.68 -5.89 -5.51
CA GLN A 71 7.04 -4.65 -6.22
C GLN A 71 5.85 -4.08 -7.00
N LEU A 72 5.13 -4.94 -7.74
CA LEU A 72 3.98 -4.53 -8.54
C LEU A 72 2.84 -3.99 -7.66
N LEU A 73 2.52 -4.68 -6.57
CA LEU A 73 1.48 -4.29 -5.61
C LEU A 73 1.82 -2.98 -4.89
N LEU A 74 3.08 -2.81 -4.47
CA LEU A 74 3.53 -1.56 -3.84
C LEU A 74 3.46 -0.37 -4.80
N LEU A 75 3.85 -0.56 -6.06
CA LEU A 75 3.75 0.49 -7.07
C LEU A 75 2.29 0.87 -7.33
N GLU A 76 1.42 -0.12 -7.50
CA GLU A 76 -0.02 0.08 -7.73
C GLU A 76 -0.65 0.90 -6.61
N ILE A 77 -0.40 0.54 -5.33
CA ILE A 77 -1.04 1.26 -4.21
C ILE A 77 -0.51 2.68 -4.05
N ILE A 78 0.77 2.92 -4.37
CA ILE A 78 1.37 4.26 -4.41
C ILE A 78 0.68 5.13 -5.46
N GLU A 79 0.47 4.60 -6.67
CA GLU A 79 -0.27 5.29 -7.73
C GLU A 79 -1.74 5.50 -7.37
N PHE A 80 -2.39 4.49 -6.81
CA PHE A 80 -3.79 4.53 -6.39
C PHE A 80 -4.05 5.66 -5.38
N ARG A 81 -3.17 5.82 -4.38
CA ARG A 81 -3.27 6.95 -3.45
C ARG A 81 -2.94 8.28 -4.12
N ALA A 82 -1.91 8.34 -4.98
CA ALA A 82 -1.56 9.57 -5.69
C ALA A 82 -2.69 10.09 -6.59
N ALA A 83 -3.52 9.19 -7.13
CA ALA A 83 -4.73 9.49 -7.88
C ALA A 83 -5.97 9.81 -7.00
N GLY A 84 -5.79 9.95 -5.69
CA GLY A 84 -6.87 10.25 -4.74
C GLY A 84 -7.75 9.04 -4.44
N TRP A 85 -7.13 7.89 -4.19
CA TRP A 85 -7.78 6.59 -3.92
C TRP A 85 -8.70 6.13 -5.06
N LYS A 86 -8.20 6.26 -6.29
CA LYS A 86 -8.93 5.89 -7.51
C LYS A 86 -7.99 5.18 -8.48
N MET A 87 -8.52 4.14 -9.12
CA MET A 87 -7.82 3.49 -10.23
C MET A 87 -7.99 4.32 -11.49
N THR A 88 -6.87 4.66 -12.13
CA THR A 88 -6.86 5.28 -13.46
C THR A 88 -7.01 4.21 -14.53
N ASP A 89 -7.51 4.58 -15.71
CA ASP A 89 -7.66 3.63 -16.83
C ASP A 89 -6.30 3.04 -17.27
N ALA A 90 -5.25 3.86 -17.22
CA ALA A 90 -3.89 3.43 -17.54
C ALA A 90 -3.37 2.41 -16.52
N ALA A 91 -3.52 2.68 -15.23
CA ALA A 91 -3.14 1.76 -14.15
C ALA A 91 -3.96 0.47 -14.23
N HIS A 92 -5.28 0.55 -14.45
CA HIS A 92 -6.12 -0.64 -14.59
C HIS A 92 -5.62 -1.55 -15.73
N LYS A 93 -5.26 -0.96 -16.87
CA LYS A 93 -4.73 -1.72 -18.00
C LYS A 93 -3.41 -2.40 -17.64
N TYR A 94 -2.48 -1.67 -17.03
CA TYR A 94 -1.15 -2.17 -16.68
C TYR A 94 -1.22 -3.30 -15.63
N TYR A 95 -1.91 -3.08 -14.50
CA TYR A 95 -1.89 -4.04 -13.38
C TYR A 95 -2.85 -5.22 -13.53
N TYR A 96 -3.93 -5.08 -14.30
CA TYR A 96 -5.01 -6.09 -14.34
C TYR A 96 -5.29 -6.65 -15.74
N SER A 97 -4.73 -6.05 -16.81
CA SER A 97 -5.00 -6.49 -18.19
C SER A 97 -3.74 -6.95 -18.93
N GLU A 98 -2.54 -6.65 -18.44
CA GLU A 98 -1.32 -7.21 -18.99
C GLU A 98 -1.17 -8.67 -18.56
N VAL A 99 -1.09 -9.57 -19.54
CA VAL A 99 -0.75 -10.97 -19.33
C VAL A 99 0.77 -11.06 -19.44
N THR A 100 1.44 -11.36 -18.33
CA THR A 100 2.86 -11.71 -18.32
C THR A 100 3.08 -13.03 -19.06
N GLU A 101 3.97 -13.05 -20.06
CA GLU A 101 4.36 -14.24 -20.84
C GLU A 101 5.04 -15.35 -20.01
#